data_AF-A0A9J6FGZ4-F1
#
_entry.id   AF-A0A9J6FGZ4-F1
#
_cell.length_a   1.000
_cell.length_b   1.000
_cell.length_c   1.000
_cell.angle_alpha   90.00
_cell.angle_beta   90.00
_cell.angle_gamma   90.00
#
_symmetry.space_group_name_H-M   'P 1'
#
loop_
_entity.id
_entity.type
_entity.pdbx_description
1 polymer ?
#
loop_
_entity_poly.entity_id
_entity_poly.type
_entity_poly.pdbx_seq_one_letter_code
_entity_poly.pdbx_strand_id
1 'polypeptide(L)'
;MGRELTTSKLVSSDLWWRGPEWLSLSATDWPKETRADLPQDHLEERQQRADVLEIATEPSAELLDISRFSSASKVNRKIAWIFRFLHNLRSTEKRSGRLTATEIQAARTHWLRRRISRRSWHISNM
;
A
#
# COMPACT_ATOMS: atom_id res chain seq x y z
N MET A 1 -6.66 1.83 27.65
CA MET A 1 -6.85 3.30 27.65
C MET A 1 -5.55 3.95 27.20
N GLY A 2 -5.45 4.95 26.33
CA GLY A 2 -6.42 5.70 25.56
C GLY A 2 -5.71 6.39 24.38
N ARG A 3 -6.45 6.71 23.32
CA ARG A 3 -6.00 7.54 22.19
C ARG A 3 -7.04 8.62 21.89
N GLU A 4 -7.56 9.25 22.94
CA GLU A 4 -8.47 10.37 22.78
C GLU A 4 -7.86 11.60 23.45
N LEU A 5 -6.85 12.15 22.78
CA LEU A 5 -6.52 13.56 22.98
C LEU A 5 -7.68 14.35 22.36
N THR A 6 -8.63 14.76 23.19
CA THR A 6 -9.72 15.65 22.78
C THR A 6 -9.11 16.88 22.11
N THR A 7 -9.68 17.34 21.00
CA THR A 7 -9.18 18.50 20.22
C THR A 7 -8.97 19.74 21.10
N SER A 8 -9.77 19.91 22.14
CA SER A 8 -9.61 20.97 23.15
C SER A 8 -8.27 20.90 23.89
N LYS A 9 -7.80 19.70 24.25
CA LYS A 9 -6.52 19.49 24.94
C LYS A 9 -5.32 19.73 24.02
N LEU A 10 -5.49 19.53 22.70
CA LEU A 10 -4.43 19.81 21.74
C LEU A 10 -4.21 21.31 21.56
N VAL A 11 -5.30 22.08 21.47
CA VAL A 11 -5.22 23.55 21.34
C VAL A 11 -4.53 24.17 22.55
N SER A 12 -4.77 23.64 23.75
CA SER A 12 -4.11 24.10 24.98
C SER A 12 -2.75 23.44 25.27
N SER A 13 -2.23 22.59 24.39
CA SER A 13 -0.99 21.84 24.64
C SER A 13 0.24 22.63 24.21
N ASP A 14 0.91 23.23 25.18
CA ASP A 14 2.20 23.86 24.96
C ASP A 14 3.25 22.87 24.44
N LEU A 15 3.18 21.61 24.86
CA LEU A 15 4.07 20.56 24.36
C LEU A 15 3.95 20.37 22.84
N TRP A 16 2.75 20.55 22.27
CA TRP A 16 2.55 20.39 20.83
C TRP A 16 2.99 21.62 20.04
N TRP A 17 2.79 22.82 20.60
CA TRP A 17 3.06 24.08 19.90
C TRP A 17 4.47 24.62 20.12
N ARG A 18 5.00 24.50 21.34
CA ARG A 18 6.36 24.92 21.71
C ARG A 18 7.36 23.77 21.71
N GLY A 19 6.88 22.53 21.71
CA GLY A 19 7.73 21.36 21.88
C GLY A 19 8.12 21.14 23.35
N PRO A 20 8.85 20.07 23.63
CA PRO A 20 9.40 19.81 24.96
C PRO A 20 10.51 20.81 25.30
N GLU A 21 10.66 21.14 26.58
CA GLU A 21 11.60 22.19 27.03
C GLU A 21 13.04 21.94 26.58
N TRP A 22 13.48 20.68 26.54
CA TRP A 22 14.84 20.32 26.10
C TRP A 22 15.14 20.73 24.66
N LEU A 23 14.13 20.86 23.80
CA LEU A 23 14.33 21.28 22.41
C LEU A 23 14.74 22.75 22.32
N SER A 24 14.38 23.55 23.32
CA SER A 24 14.75 24.96 23.43
C SER A 24 16.11 25.20 24.13
N LEU A 25 16.66 24.16 24.77
CA LEU A 25 17.94 24.21 25.46
C LEU A 25 19.10 23.84 24.53
N SER A 26 20.33 23.91 25.05
CA SER A 26 21.52 23.54 24.30
C SER A 26 21.47 22.06 23.89
N ALA A 27 22.12 21.70 22.77
CA ALA A 27 22.18 20.31 22.30
C ALA A 27 22.78 19.34 23.33
N THR A 28 23.51 19.85 24.32
CA THR A 28 24.10 19.07 25.42
C THR A 28 23.05 18.60 26.43
N ASP A 29 21.93 19.34 26.53
CA ASP A 29 20.79 19.06 27.41
C ASP A 29 19.72 18.21 26.72
N TRP A 30 19.93 17.86 25.45
CA TRP A 30 19.03 16.97 24.75
C TRP A 30 19.05 15.59 25.41
N PRO A 31 17.91 14.87 25.43
CA PRO A 31 17.89 13.49 25.86
C PRO A 31 18.94 12.72 25.08
N LYS A 32 19.98 12.25 25.77
CA LYS A 32 20.96 11.35 25.15
C LYS A 32 20.16 10.16 24.65
N GLU A 33 20.36 9.82 23.38
CA GLU A 33 19.76 8.65 22.76
C GLU A 33 20.14 7.44 23.61
N THR A 34 19.27 7.12 24.56
CA THR A 34 19.34 5.87 25.27
C THR A 34 18.87 4.92 24.20
N ARG A 35 19.83 4.33 23.49
CA ARG A 35 19.59 3.06 22.83
C ARG A 35 19.14 2.12 23.94
N ALA A 36 17.85 2.16 24.26
CA ALA A 36 17.18 0.96 24.66
C ALA A 36 17.56 -0.02 23.56
N ASP A 37 18.09 -1.17 23.94
CA ASP A 37 18.22 -2.31 23.05
C ASP A 37 16.81 -2.68 22.60
N LEU A 38 16.29 -1.90 21.64
CA LEU A 38 15.12 -2.22 20.89
C LEU A 38 15.46 -3.57 20.26
N PRO A 39 14.59 -4.59 20.41
CA PRO A 39 14.71 -5.78 19.61
C PRO A 39 14.97 -5.33 18.17
N GLN A 40 15.99 -5.92 17.54
CA GLN A 40 16.53 -5.52 16.24
C GLN A 40 15.48 -5.49 15.12
N ASP A 41 14.23 -5.89 15.41
CA ASP A 41 13.03 -5.77 14.59
C ASP A 41 12.48 -4.33 14.43
N HIS A 42 13.01 -3.33 15.16
CA HIS A 42 12.52 -1.94 15.09
C HIS A 42 13.55 -0.90 14.62
N LEU A 43 14.76 -1.31 14.25
CA LEU A 43 15.63 -0.45 13.46
C LEU A 43 15.09 -0.47 12.03
N GLU A 44 14.66 0.69 11.52
CA GLU A 44 14.52 0.91 10.08
C GLU A 44 15.91 0.84 9.44
N GLU A 45 16.51 -0.35 9.44
CA GLU A 45 17.58 -0.69 8.54
C GLU A 45 16.99 -0.67 7.15
N ARG A 46 17.26 0.44 6.45
CA ARG A 46 17.23 0.53 5.00
C ARG A 46 18.29 -0.39 4.40
N GLN A 47 18.20 -1.69 4.66
CA GLN A 47 18.82 -2.71 3.84
C GLN A 47 17.78 -3.13 2.81
N GLN A 48 18.12 -2.89 1.54
CA GLN A 48 17.46 -3.52 0.41
C GLN A 48 17.75 -5.03 0.42
N ARG A 49 17.33 -5.74 1.46
CA ARG A 49 17.07 -7.16 1.35
C ARG A 49 15.60 -7.23 0.95
N ALA A 50 15.38 -7.60 -0.31
CA ALA A 50 14.05 -8.05 -0.68
C ALA A 50 13.78 -9.29 0.17
N ASP A 51 13.09 -9.11 1.29
CA ASP A 51 12.42 -10.20 1.96
C ASP A 51 11.41 -10.73 0.94
N VAL A 52 11.83 -11.75 0.19
CA VAL A 52 10.94 -12.50 -0.67
C VAL A 52 10.07 -13.30 0.28
N LEU A 53 8.95 -12.69 0.68
CA LEU A 53 7.86 -13.40 1.32
C LEU A 53 7.36 -14.41 0.28
N GLU A 54 7.80 -15.67 0.38
CA GLU A 54 7.23 -16.77 -0.38
C GLU A 54 5.84 -17.04 0.20
N ILE A 55 4.87 -16.27 -0.28
CA ILE A 55 3.46 -16.56 -0.03
C ILE A 55 3.14 -17.78 -0.88
N ALA A 56 2.72 -18.87 -0.23
CA ALA A 56 2.10 -19.99 -0.91
C ALA A 56 0.95 -19.44 -1.77
N THR A 57 1.19 -19.29 -3.08
CA THR A 57 0.19 -18.77 -3.99
C THR A 57 -0.85 -19.86 -4.20
N GLU A 58 -1.95 -19.77 -3.45
CA GLU A 58 -3.19 -20.40 -3.85
C GLU A 58 -3.49 -19.96 -5.30
N PRO A 59 -3.52 -20.88 -6.28
CA PRO A 59 -3.67 -20.54 -7.70
C PRO A 59 -4.96 -19.78 -8.03
N SER A 60 -5.87 -19.68 -7.07
CA SER A 60 -7.25 -19.26 -7.22
C SER A 60 -7.60 -17.95 -6.53
N ALA A 61 -6.70 -17.35 -5.73
CA ALA A 61 -7.01 -16.10 -5.04
C ALA A 61 -7.22 -14.97 -6.06
N GLU A 62 -8.47 -14.55 -6.22
CA GLU A 62 -8.80 -13.41 -7.08
C GLU A 62 -8.10 -12.17 -6.53
N LEU A 63 -7.20 -11.59 -7.33
CA LEU A 63 -6.49 -10.33 -7.04
C LEU A 63 -7.42 -9.24 -6.47
N LEU A 64 -8.68 -9.21 -6.90
CA LEU A 64 -9.72 -8.31 -6.40
C LEU A 64 -11.08 -9.00 -6.53
N ASP A 65 -11.86 -8.98 -5.45
CA ASP A 65 -13.28 -9.32 -5.51
C ASP A 65 -14.07 -8.17 -6.17
N ILE A 66 -14.51 -8.41 -7.40
CA ILE A 66 -15.19 -7.43 -8.24
C ILE A 66 -16.62 -7.15 -7.73
N SER A 67 -17.25 -8.10 -7.03
CA SER A 67 -18.62 -7.95 -6.55
C SER A 67 -18.78 -6.76 -5.59
N ARG A 68 -17.68 -6.38 -4.93
CA ARG A 68 -17.59 -5.24 -4.01
C ARG A 68 -17.59 -3.88 -4.69
N PHE A 69 -17.57 -3.84 -6.02
CA PHE A 69 -17.48 -2.60 -6.77
C PHE A 69 -18.75 -2.32 -7.57
N SER A 70 -19.38 -1.18 -7.28
CA SER A 70 -20.56 -0.68 -7.99
C SER A 70 -20.27 -0.05 -9.36
N SER A 71 -18.99 0.00 -9.79
CA SER A 71 -18.61 0.61 -11.07
C SER A 71 -17.45 -0.12 -11.74
N ALA A 72 -17.72 -0.70 -12.90
CA ALA A 72 -16.71 -1.33 -13.74
C ALA A 72 -15.59 -0.34 -14.11
N SER A 73 -15.91 0.93 -14.35
CA SER A 73 -14.93 1.97 -14.66
C SER A 73 -13.95 2.20 -13.49
N LYS A 74 -14.43 2.20 -12.24
CA LYS A 74 -13.58 2.33 -11.06
C LYS A 74 -12.63 1.14 -10.90
N VAL A 75 -13.13 -0.08 -11.10
CA VAL A 75 -12.33 -1.32 -11.03
C VAL A 75 -11.25 -1.33 -12.10
N ASN A 76 -11.62 -1.05 -13.35
CA ASN A 76 -10.66 -1.03 -14.46
C ASN A 76 -9.52 -0.04 -14.21
N ARG A 77 -9.81 1.13 -13.63
CA ARG A 77 -8.77 2.10 -13.24
C ARG A 77 -7.85 1.57 -12.14
N LYS A 78 -8.38 0.94 -11.10
CA LYS A 78 -7.55 0.35 -10.03
C LYS A 78 -6.57 -0.68 -10.58
N ILE A 79 -7.02 -1.47 -11.56
CA ILE A 79 -6.21 -2.56 -12.11
C ILE A 79 -5.20 -2.06 -13.13
N ALA A 80 -5.59 -1.07 -13.93
CA ALA A 80 -4.64 -0.37 -14.79
C ALA A 80 -3.47 0.20 -13.96
N TRP A 81 -3.74 0.73 -12.75
CA TRP A 81 -2.70 1.15 -11.82
C TRP A 81 -1.84 -0.01 -11.31
N ILE A 82 -2.44 -1.13 -10.91
CA ILE A 82 -1.70 -2.34 -10.48
C ILE A 82 -0.79 -2.83 -11.62
N PHE A 83 -1.30 -2.91 -12.84
CA PHE A 83 -0.51 -3.34 -14.01
C PHE A 83 0.61 -2.36 -14.32
N ARG A 84 0.37 -1.06 -14.22
CA ARG A 84 1.43 -0.04 -14.37
C ARG A 84 2.49 -0.19 -13.29
N PHE A 85 2.08 -0.44 -12.04
CA PHE A 85 3.02 -0.68 -10.95
C PHE A 85 3.89 -1.91 -11.23
N LEU A 86 3.28 -3.04 -11.60
CA LEU A 86 4.02 -4.26 -11.97
C LEU A 86 4.96 -4.04 -13.16
N HIS A 87 4.52 -3.28 -14.17
CA HIS A 87 5.36 -2.89 -15.29
C HIS A 87 6.57 -2.08 -14.81
N ASN A 88 6.34 -1.06 -13.98
CA ASN A 88 7.40 -0.22 -13.43
C ASN A 88 8.35 -0.98 -12.51
N LEU A 89 7.94 -2.09 -11.89
CA LEU A 89 8.86 -2.95 -11.14
C LEU A 89 9.79 -3.75 -12.07
N ARG A 90 9.29 -4.18 -13.23
CA ARG A 90 10.00 -5.09 -14.16
C ARG A 90 10.75 -4.38 -15.29
N SER A 91 10.38 -3.15 -15.61
CA SER A 91 10.89 -2.38 -16.74
C SER A 91 11.84 -1.29 -16.29
N THR A 92 12.89 -1.01 -17.06
CA THR A 92 13.74 0.18 -16.91
C THR A 92 13.00 1.45 -17.33
N GLU A 93 12.17 1.36 -18.37
CA GLU A 93 11.27 2.43 -18.80
C GLU A 93 10.08 2.54 -17.84
N LYS A 94 10.05 3.61 -17.05
CA LYS A 94 8.99 3.86 -16.07
C LYS A 94 7.86 4.68 -16.69
N ARG A 95 6.62 4.29 -16.40
CA ARG A 95 5.42 5.03 -16.77
C ARG A 95 4.92 5.87 -15.60
N SER A 96 4.65 7.15 -15.85
CA SER A 96 4.14 8.11 -14.87
C SER A 96 2.95 8.91 -15.42
N GLY A 97 2.36 9.80 -14.61
CA GLY A 97 1.24 10.64 -15.03
C GLY A 97 -0.11 9.94 -15.06
N ARG A 98 -1.07 10.47 -15.83
CA ARG A 98 -2.43 9.91 -15.94
C ARG A 98 -2.43 8.54 -16.63
N LEU A 99 -3.41 7.70 -16.29
CA LEU A 99 -3.63 6.42 -16.98
C LEU A 99 -4.03 6.67 -18.43
N THR A 100 -3.44 5.90 -19.34
CA THR A 100 -3.79 5.96 -20.76
C THR A 100 -5.04 5.13 -21.04
N ALA A 101 -5.70 5.39 -22.17
CA ALA A 101 -6.82 4.57 -22.62
C ALA A 101 -6.41 3.10 -22.85
N THR A 102 -5.18 2.88 -23.30
CA THR A 102 -4.63 1.54 -23.56
C THR A 102 -4.47 0.73 -22.29
N GLU A 103 -4.00 1.33 -21.19
CA GLU A 103 -3.88 0.66 -19.90
C GLU A 103 -5.25 0.29 -19.31
N ILE A 104 -6.22 1.20 -19.43
CA ILE A 104 -7.61 0.93 -19.01
C ILE A 104 -8.22 -0.19 -19.87
N GLN A 105 -7.92 -0.23 -21.16
CA GLN A 105 -8.40 -1.29 -22.05
C GLN A 105 -7.75 -2.64 -21.74
N ALA A 106 -6.44 -2.67 -21.45
CA ALA A 106 -5.75 -3.88 -21.00
C ALA A 106 -6.32 -4.43 -19.70
N ALA A 107 -6.69 -3.54 -18.75
CA ALA A 107 -7.38 -3.93 -17.54
C ALA A 107 -8.77 -4.55 -17.83
N ARG A 108 -9.51 -4.02 -18.81
CA ARG A 108 -10.82 -4.56 -19.24
C ARG A 108 -10.71 -5.94 -19.87
N THR A 109 -9.77 -6.13 -20.79
CA THR A 109 -9.62 -7.39 -21.54
C THR A 109 -9.16 -8.53 -20.65
N HIS A 110 -8.28 -8.26 -19.68
CA HIS A 110 -7.87 -9.22 -18.67
C HIS A 110 -9.09 -9.86 -17.96
N TRP A 111 -10.13 -9.06 -17.68
CA TRP A 111 -11.34 -9.55 -17.05
C TRP A 111 -12.27 -10.34 -17.94
N LEU A 112 -12.48 -9.88 -19.17
CA LEU A 112 -13.33 -10.60 -20.11
C LEU A 112 -12.78 -12.01 -20.32
N ARG A 113 -11.45 -12.15 -20.44
CA ARG A 113 -10.79 -13.44 -20.55
C ARG A 113 -11.01 -14.31 -19.31
N ARG A 114 -10.83 -13.78 -18.10
CA ARG A 114 -11.07 -14.53 -16.84
C ARG A 114 -12.53 -14.94 -16.64
N ARG A 115 -13.50 -14.09 -17.02
CA ARG A 115 -14.94 -14.36 -16.89
C ARG A 115 -15.42 -15.41 -17.90
N ILE A 116 -14.96 -15.33 -19.15
CA ILE A 116 -15.35 -16.28 -20.21
C ILE A 116 -14.77 -17.67 -19.92
N SER A 117 -13.51 -17.77 -19.48
CA SER A 117 -12.93 -19.05 -19.09
C SER A 117 -13.70 -19.76 -17.98
N ARG A 118 -14.27 -19.05 -17.00
CA ARG A 118 -15.09 -19.69 -15.94
C ARG A 118 -16.46 -20.20 -16.42
N ARG A 119 -17.08 -19.55 -17.40
CA ARG A 119 -18.38 -20.00 -17.96
C ARG A 119 -18.25 -21.24 -18.84
N SER A 120 -17.13 -21.39 -19.56
CA SER A 120 -16.92 -22.55 -20.43
C SER A 120 -16.73 -23.87 -19.68
N TRP A 121 -16.24 -23.84 -18.43
CA TRP A 121 -16.09 -25.03 -17.59
C TRP A 121 -17.42 -25.62 -17.10
N HIS A 122 -18.48 -24.82 -17.00
CA HIS A 122 -19.79 -25.30 -16.57
C HIS A 122 -20.64 -25.88 -17.71
N ILE A 123 -20.31 -25.60 -18.97
CA ILE A 123 -21.07 -26.07 -20.14
C ILE A 123 -20.52 -27.40 -20.69
N SER A 124 -19.25 -27.73 -20.43
CA SER A 124 -18.66 -29.02 -20.83
C SER A 124 -18.87 -30.17 -19.83
N ASN A 125 -19.61 -29.96 -18.73
CA ASN A 125 -19.83 -30.96 -17.69
C ASN A 125 -21.33 -31.19 -17.37
N MET A 126 -22.21 -30.97 -18.36
CA MET A 126 -23.61 -31.40 -18.39
C MET A 126 -23.82 -32.38 -19.55
#